data_AF-A0A963JXP5-F1
#
_entry.id   AF-A0A963JXP5-F1
#
_cell.length_a   1.000
_cell.length_b   1.000
_cell.length_c   1.000
_cell.angle_alpha   90.00
_cell.angle_beta   90.00
_cell.angle_gamma   90.00
#
_symmetry.space_group_name_H-M   'P 1'
#
loop_
_entity.id
_entity.type
_entity.pdbx_description
1 polymer ?
#
loop_
_entity_poly.entity_id
_entity_poly.type
_entity_poly.pdbx_seq_one_letter_code
_entity_poly.pdbx_strand_id
1 'polypeptide(L)'
;CPVRIPLPKLMRHWREVQFEKGLTPPTARYGLRAWGFVATRPALYRAVTRAAAAVLGLLGRGTGRFRHLPLAGGWTQSRDLPAPSGTTFMAAWAKQAGRPSEPK
;
A
#
# COMPACT_ATOMS: atom_id res chain seq x y z
N CYS A 1 16.32 6.24 26.62
CA CYS A 1 15.27 5.72 27.51
C CYS A 1 15.82 4.51 28.27
N PRO A 2 16.00 4.58 29.60
CA PRO A 2 16.88 3.66 30.37
C PRO A 2 16.13 2.47 30.97
N VAL A 3 15.21 1.86 30.21
CA VAL A 3 14.51 0.64 30.64
C VAL A 3 14.66 -0.39 29.54
N ARG A 4 15.42 -1.48 29.78
CA ARG A 4 15.71 -2.55 28.80
C ARG A 4 14.54 -3.52 28.60
N ILE A 5 13.29 -3.05 28.68
CA ILE A 5 12.12 -3.88 28.40
C ILE A 5 12.05 -4.07 26.88
N PRO A 6 12.03 -5.32 26.37
CA PRO A 6 11.96 -5.57 24.93
C PRO A 6 10.52 -5.39 24.41
N LEU A 7 9.99 -4.16 24.51
CA LEU A 7 8.62 -3.81 24.10
C LEU A 7 8.29 -4.25 22.66
N PRO A 8 9.15 -4.00 21.64
CA PRO A 8 8.83 -4.43 20.28
C PRO A 8 8.74 -5.95 20.14
N LYS A 9 9.55 -6.70 20.90
CA LYS A 9 9.53 -8.17 20.88
C LYS A 9 8.24 -8.70 21.52
N LEU A 10 7.85 -8.13 22.66
CA LEU A 10 6.62 -8.49 23.35
C LEU A 10 5.39 -8.21 22.46
N MET A 11 5.34 -7.04 21.82
CA MET A 11 4.25 -6.68 20.91
C MET A 11 4.13 -7.63 19.70
N ARG A 12 5.25 -8.07 19.12
CA ARG A 12 5.23 -9.06 18.03
C ARG A 12 4.71 -10.41 18.50
N HIS A 13 5.19 -10.88 19.64
CA HIS A 13 4.75 -12.15 20.22
C HIS A 13 3.23 -12.18 20.43
N TRP A 14 2.66 -11.10 20.98
CA TRP A 14 1.20 -11.02 21.16
C TRP A 14 0.44 -10.94 19.84
N ARG A 15 1.02 -10.36 18.77
CA ARG A 15 0.43 -10.39 17.42
C ARG A 15 0.37 -11.82 16.87
N GLU A 16 1.42 -12.62 17.09
CA GLU A 16 1.48 -14.04 16.70
C GLU A 16 0.41 -14.84 17.46
N VAL A 17 0.36 -14.71 18.78
CA VAL A 17 -0.64 -15.38 19.62
C VAL A 17 -2.07 -14.96 19.24
N GLN A 18 -2.31 -13.69 18.93
CA GLN A 18 -3.62 -13.20 18.48
C GLN A 18 -4.02 -13.83 17.14
N PHE A 19 -3.06 -14.06 16.24
CA PHE A 19 -3.30 -14.70 14.96
C PHE A 19 -3.62 -16.20 15.12
N GLU A 20 -2.84 -16.93 15.91
CA GLU A 20 -3.06 -18.36 16.20
C GLU A 20 -4.42 -18.60 16.86
N LYS A 21 -4.80 -17.75 17.81
CA LYS A 21 -6.10 -17.81 18.49
C LYS A 21 -7.28 -17.34 17.62
N GLY A 22 -7.05 -16.93 16.37
CA GLY A 22 -8.11 -16.49 15.46
C GLY A 22 -8.79 -15.18 15.88
N LEU A 23 -8.20 -14.41 16.80
CA LEU A 23 -8.70 -13.13 17.31
C LEU A 23 -8.46 -11.97 16.33
N THR A 24 -8.10 -12.28 15.09
CA THR A 24 -7.95 -11.29 14.02
C THR A 24 -9.27 -11.12 13.28
N PRO A 25 -9.70 -9.88 12.98
CA PRO A 25 -10.95 -9.65 12.26
C PRO A 25 -10.97 -10.44 10.94
N PRO A 26 -12.10 -11.09 10.59
CA PRO A 26 -12.19 -11.88 9.36
C PRO A 26 -11.91 -11.03 8.12
N THR A 27 -12.35 -9.77 8.14
CA THR A 27 -12.08 -8.78 7.08
C THR A 27 -10.59 -8.59 6.83
N ALA A 28 -9.78 -8.52 7.88
CA ALA A 28 -8.32 -8.41 7.76
C ALA A 28 -7.71 -9.68 7.15
N ARG A 29 -8.18 -10.87 7.55
CA ARG A 29 -7.69 -12.15 7.01
C ARG A 29 -8.01 -12.30 5.53
N TYR A 30 -9.24 -12.01 5.11
CA TYR A 30 -9.63 -12.05 3.70
C TYR A 30 -8.93 -10.96 2.89
N GLY A 31 -8.81 -9.74 3.43
CA GLY A 31 -8.08 -8.64 2.80
C GLY A 31 -6.62 -9.00 2.53
N LEU A 32 -5.92 -9.59 3.50
CA LEU A 32 -4.54 -10.04 3.32
C LEU A 32 -4.41 -11.19 2.31
N ARG A 33 -5.36 -12.13 2.29
CA ARG A 33 -5.39 -13.20 1.28
C ARG A 33 -5.59 -12.66 -0.13
N ALA A 34 -6.56 -11.77 -0.31
CA ALA A 34 -6.82 -11.11 -1.59
C ALA A 34 -5.62 -10.29 -2.04
N TRP A 35 -5.02 -9.52 -1.12
CA TRP A 35 -3.79 -8.77 -1.38
C TRP A 35 -2.66 -9.69 -1.82
N GLY A 36 -2.41 -10.79 -1.10
CA GLY A 36 -1.36 -11.76 -1.43
C GLY A 36 -1.56 -12.37 -2.82
N PHE A 37 -2.80 -12.73 -3.18
CA PHE A 37 -3.13 -13.23 -4.51
C PHE A 37 -2.83 -12.22 -5.63
N VAL A 38 -3.14 -10.94 -5.42
CA VAL A 38 -2.87 -9.90 -6.41
C VAL A 38 -1.38 -9.59 -6.47
N ALA A 39 -0.71 -9.44 -5.32
CA ALA A 39 0.70 -9.07 -5.21
C ALA A 39 1.66 -10.14 -5.75
N THR A 40 1.32 -11.43 -5.63
CA THR A 40 2.13 -12.54 -6.14
C THR A 40 2.05 -12.72 -7.66
N ARG A 41 1.12 -12.02 -8.34
CA ARG A 41 0.88 -12.12 -9.79
C ARG A 41 1.27 -10.82 -10.48
N PRO A 42 2.48 -10.71 -11.08
CA PRO A 42 2.99 -9.44 -11.60
C PRO A 42 2.09 -8.76 -12.64
N ALA A 43 1.50 -9.53 -13.56
CA ALA A 43 0.61 -8.98 -14.58
C ALA A 43 -0.68 -8.40 -13.98
N LEU A 44 -1.31 -9.14 -13.07
CA LEU A 44 -2.51 -8.69 -12.36
C LEU A 44 -2.23 -7.47 -11.49
N TYR A 45 -1.13 -7.50 -10.73
CA TYR A 45 -0.69 -6.38 -9.91
C TYR A 45 -0.50 -5.11 -10.73
N ARG A 46 0.18 -5.20 -11.89
CA ARG A 46 0.38 -4.06 -12.80
C ARG A 46 -0.95 -3.53 -13.36
N ALA A 47 -1.86 -4.41 -13.75
CA ALA A 47 -3.17 -4.00 -14.27
C ALA A 47 -4.01 -3.27 -13.20
N VAL A 48 -4.12 -3.86 -12.01
CA VAL A 48 -4.88 -3.28 -10.88
C VAL A 48 -4.28 -1.96 -10.44
N THR A 49 -2.96 -1.87 -10.28
CA THR A 49 -2.29 -0.63 -9.86
C THR A 49 -2.40 0.48 -10.90
N ARG A 50 -2.37 0.18 -12.20
CA ARG A 50 -2.63 1.16 -13.25
C ARG A 50 -4.06 1.69 -13.22
N ALA A 51 -5.04 0.79 -13.07
CA ALA A 51 -6.44 1.19 -12.95
C ALA A 51 -6.67 2.07 -11.71
N ALA A 52 -6.12 1.67 -10.56
CA ALA A 52 -6.19 2.45 -9.33
C ALA A 52 -5.56 3.84 -9.48
N ALA A 53 -4.38 3.94 -10.10
CA ALA A 53 -3.72 5.22 -10.35
C ALA A 53 -4.53 6.12 -11.30
N ALA A 54 -5.18 5.54 -12.32
CA ALA A 54 -6.03 6.29 -13.24
C ALA A 54 -7.29 6.82 -12.54
N VAL A 55 -7.99 5.98 -11.78
CA VAL A 55 -9.19 6.37 -11.02
C VAL A 55 -8.85 7.46 -10.01
N LEU A 56 -7.78 7.29 -9.23
CA LEU A 56 -7.31 8.31 -8.29
C LEU A 56 -6.81 9.57 -9.00
N GLY A 57 -6.19 9.44 -10.18
CA GLY A 57 -5.83 10.60 -11.00
C GLY A 57 -7.06 11.41 -11.42
N LEU A 58 -8.11 10.73 -11.90
CA LEU A 58 -9.37 11.36 -12.29
C LEU A 58 -10.07 12.04 -11.11
N LEU A 59 -10.16 11.36 -9.96
CA LEU A 59 -10.78 11.90 -8.75
C LEU A 59 -9.96 13.05 -8.13
N GLY A 60 -8.64 13.06 -8.34
CA GLY A 60 -7.72 14.04 -7.77
C GLY A 60 -7.45 15.27 -8.65
N ARG A 61 -8.05 15.34 -9.85
CA ARG A 61 -7.79 16.38 -10.86
C ARG A 61 -8.03 17.83 -10.39
N GLY A 62 -8.90 18.04 -9.40
CA GLY A 62 -9.24 19.38 -8.91
C GLY A 62 -8.37 19.88 -7.75
N THR A 63 -8.01 19.00 -6.81
CA THR A 63 -7.39 19.38 -5.53
C THR A 63 -5.97 18.85 -5.36
N GLY A 64 -5.55 17.88 -6.17
CA GLY A 64 -4.24 17.22 -6.06
C GLY A 64 -4.02 16.44 -4.76
N ARG A 65 -5.03 16.38 -3.88
CA ARG A 65 -5.00 15.72 -2.56
C ARG A 65 -6.39 15.23 -2.16
N PHE A 66 -6.41 14.09 -1.46
CA PHE A 66 -7.61 13.49 -0.90
C PHE A 66 -7.61 13.66 0.62
N ARG A 67 -8.52 14.49 1.11
CA ARG A 67 -8.80 14.66 2.56
C ARG A 67 -9.67 13.52 3.10
N HIS A 68 -10.45 12.88 2.25
CA HIS A 68 -11.26 11.71 2.59
C HIS A 68 -11.29 10.77 1.41
N LEU A 69 -10.93 9.50 1.64
CA LEU A 69 -11.01 8.46 0.62
C LEU A 69 -11.75 7.26 1.20
N PRO A 70 -12.90 6.85 0.63
CA PRO A 70 -13.59 5.64 1.08
C PRO A 70 -12.61 4.46 0.99
N LEU A 71 -12.65 3.57 1.98
CA LEU A 71 -11.70 2.45 2.18
C LEU A 71 -10.30 2.82 2.70
N ALA A 72 -9.88 4.09 2.64
CA ALA A 72 -8.64 4.55 3.28
C ALA A 72 -8.90 5.53 4.44
N GLY A 73 -10.07 5.43 5.08
CA GLY A 73 -10.48 6.27 6.21
C GLY A 73 -9.45 6.28 7.34
N GLY A 74 -8.87 5.12 7.69
CA GLY A 74 -7.83 5.04 8.73
C GLY A 74 -6.55 5.82 8.40
N TRP A 75 -6.23 6.03 7.12
CA TRP A 75 -5.10 6.86 6.70
C TRP A 75 -5.50 8.34 6.59
N THR A 76 -6.62 8.60 5.90
CA THR A 76 -7.13 9.95 5.64
C THR A 76 -7.64 10.68 6.88
N GLN A 77 -7.90 9.97 7.98
CA GLN A 77 -8.22 10.57 9.28
C GLN A 77 -7.04 11.35 9.88
N SER A 78 -5.80 10.95 9.60
CA SER A 78 -4.61 11.59 10.16
C SER A 78 -3.69 12.21 9.11
N ARG A 79 -3.84 11.85 7.82
CA ARG A 79 -2.93 12.26 6.74
C ARG A 79 -3.66 12.45 5.42
N ASP A 80 -3.40 13.56 4.74
CA ASP A 80 -3.88 13.73 3.37
C ASP A 80 -3.17 12.76 2.41
N LEU A 81 -3.92 12.17 1.48
CA LEU A 81 -3.34 11.36 0.40
C LEU A 81 -3.00 12.27 -0.79
N PRO A 82 -1.75 12.36 -1.25
CA PRO A 82 -1.45 13.07 -2.49
C PRO A 82 -2.08 12.32 -3.67
N ALA A 83 -2.62 13.07 -4.65
CA ALA A 83 -3.08 12.48 -5.89
C ALA A 83 -1.88 11.86 -6.64
N PRO A 84 -2.05 10.70 -7.29
CA PRO A 84 -0.97 10.07 -8.02
C PRO A 84 -0.53 10.94 -9.20
N SER A 85 0.77 10.96 -9.48
CA SER A 85 1.40 11.68 -10.60
C SER A 85 1.08 11.10 -11.99
N GLY A 86 0.04 10.26 -12.10
CA GLY A 86 -0.45 9.67 -13.35
C GLY A 86 0.32 8.44 -13.84
N THR A 87 1.57 8.22 -13.39
CA THR A 87 2.36 7.03 -13.76
C THR A 87 2.71 6.18 -12.55
N THR A 88 2.49 4.87 -12.63
CA THR A 88 2.94 3.93 -11.60
C THR A 88 4.46 3.76 -11.68
N PHE A 89 5.12 3.51 -10.54
CA PHE A 89 6.56 3.23 -10.50
C PHE A 89 6.98 2.15 -11.51
N MET A 90 6.21 1.05 -11.61
CA MET A 90 6.51 -0.04 -12.52
C MET A 90 6.46 0.38 -14.00
N ALA A 91 5.53 1.28 -14.35
CA ALA A 91 5.45 1.83 -15.71
C ALA A 91 6.61 2.80 -15.99
N ALA A 92 6.95 3.65 -15.02
CA ALA A 92 8.11 4.55 -15.13
C ALA A 92 9.43 3.76 -15.24
N TRP A 93 9.57 2.70 -14.45
CA TRP A 93 10.74 1.82 -14.45
C TRP A 93 10.89 1.09 -15.79
N ALA A 94 9.81 0.53 -16.34
CA ALA A 94 9.86 -0.11 -17.66
C ALA A 94 10.27 0.86 -18.77
N LYS A 95 9.81 2.11 -18.72
CA LYS A 95 10.23 3.17 -19.65
C LYS A 95 11.71 3.51 -19.51
N GLN A 96 12.24 3.47 -18.28
CA GLN A 96 13.63 3.82 -18.00
C GLN A 96 14.60 2.66 -18.29
N ALA A 97 14.21 1.41 -18.03
CA ALA A 97 15.02 0.22 -18.31
C ALA A 97 15.32 0.03 -19.81
N GLY A 98 14.50 0.61 -20.70
CA GLY A 98 14.76 0.66 -22.14
C GLY A 98 15.68 1.81 -22.59
N ARG A 99 16.07 2.73 -21.70
CA ARG A 99 17.02 3.79 -22.01
C ARG A 99 18.42 3.33 -21.59
N PRO A 100 19.41 3.31 -22.51
CA PRO A 100 20.79 3.04 -22.11
C PRO A 100 21.20 4.10 -21.07
N SER A 101 21.77 3.63 -19.95
CA SER A 101 22.28 4.52 -18.91
C SER A 101 23.44 5.32 -19.48
N GLU A 102 23.23 6.62 -19.63
CA GLU A 102 24.28 7.56 -20.00
C GLU A 102 25.28 7.64 -18.83
N PRO A 103 26.55 7.28 -19.03
CA PRO A 103 27.55 7.37 -17.98
C PRO A 103 27.78 8.84 -17.62
N LYS A 104 27.86 9.12 -16.31
CA LYS A 104 28.24 10.43 -15.77
C LYS A 104 29.73 10.68 -15.92
#